data_AF-A0A1C6H4L5-F1
#
_entry.id   AF-A0A1C6H4L5-F1
#
_cell.length_a   1.000
_cell.length_b   1.000
_cell.length_c   1.000
_cell.angle_alpha   90.00
_cell.angle_beta   90.00
_cell.angle_gamma   90.00
#
_symmetry.space_group_name_H-M   'P 1'
#
loop_
_entity.id
_entity.type
_entity.pdbx_description
1 polymer ?
#
loop_
_entity_poly.entity_id
_entity_poly.type
_entity_poly.pdbx_seq_one_letter_code
_entity_poly.pdbx_strand_id
1 'polypeptide(L)'
;MKTIEDVNDLKSVIKEIEKVELGDKQAEIILGYFEGHDYVIKTDKKTLFVVDFQDETDIWKEDFREIVGRVIEWNNDLIKETKDKLYKYLGQHEEFTKINRYMAELRSNENILNNLDYYLEINRP
;
A
#
# COMPACT_ATOMS: atom_id res chain seq x y z
N MET A 1 -7.02 -19.41 -5.88
CA MET A 1 -5.86 -18.49 -5.73
C MET A 1 -5.36 -18.61 -4.30
N LYS A 2 -4.05 -18.51 -4.08
CA LYS A 2 -3.45 -18.46 -2.73
C LYS A 2 -3.49 -17.01 -2.25
N THR A 3 -3.89 -16.76 -1.01
CA THR A 3 -3.75 -15.44 -0.38
C THR A 3 -2.29 -15.18 -0.01
N ILE A 4 -1.84 -13.95 -0.17
CA ILE A 4 -0.53 -13.49 0.32
C ILE A 4 -0.70 -13.10 1.78
N GLU A 5 -0.08 -13.88 2.68
CA GLU A 5 -0.36 -13.79 4.13
C GLU A 5 0.60 -12.87 4.89
N ASP A 6 1.82 -12.68 4.37
CA ASP A 6 2.85 -11.89 5.06
C ASP A 6 3.87 -11.25 4.11
N VAL A 7 4.76 -10.44 4.71
CA VAL A 7 5.82 -9.67 4.04
C VAL A 7 6.74 -10.56 3.21
N ASN A 8 7.17 -11.71 3.73
CA ASN A 8 8.08 -12.62 3.04
C ASN A 8 7.39 -13.31 1.87
N ASP A 9 6.12 -13.65 2.04
CA ASP A 9 5.30 -14.21 0.98
C ASP A 9 5.12 -13.21 -0.17
N LEU A 10 4.75 -11.96 0.15
CA LEU A 10 4.62 -10.90 -0.87
C LEU A 10 5.92 -10.72 -1.64
N LYS A 11 7.05 -10.52 -0.95
CA LYS A 11 8.36 -10.35 -1.58
C LYS A 11 8.71 -11.53 -2.50
N SER A 12 8.46 -12.75 -2.05
CA SER A 12 8.80 -13.96 -2.81
C SER A 12 7.95 -14.06 -4.08
N VAL A 13 6.65 -13.82 -3.97
CA VAL A 13 5.70 -13.85 -5.10
C VAL A 13 6.03 -12.76 -6.12
N ILE A 14 6.27 -11.53 -5.68
CA ILE A 14 6.59 -10.41 -6.58
C ILE A 14 7.92 -10.66 -7.31
N LYS A 15 8.92 -11.20 -6.61
CA LYS A 15 10.20 -11.60 -7.23
C LYS A 15 10.02 -12.73 -8.24
N GLU A 16 9.15 -13.69 -7.96
CA GLU A 16 8.91 -14.82 -8.86
C GLU A 16 8.18 -14.39 -10.14
N ILE A 17 7.09 -13.63 -10.00
CA ILE A 17 6.17 -13.29 -11.10
C ILE A 17 6.70 -12.12 -11.92
N GLU A 18 7.14 -11.05 -11.25
CA GLU A 18 7.43 -9.76 -11.92
C GLU A 18 8.92 -9.40 -11.89
N LYS A 19 9.77 -10.25 -11.29
CA LYS A 19 11.23 -10.06 -11.22
C LYS A 19 11.66 -8.77 -10.51
N VAL A 20 10.79 -8.25 -9.64
CA VAL A 20 11.02 -7.07 -8.81
C VAL A 20 11.49 -7.53 -7.42
N GLU A 21 12.56 -6.90 -6.92
CA GLU A 21 13.02 -7.12 -5.55
C GLU A 21 12.46 -6.06 -4.61
N LEU A 22 11.65 -6.50 -3.65
CA LEU A 22 11.08 -5.65 -2.62
C LEU A 22 11.89 -5.69 -1.32
N GLY A 23 12.05 -4.52 -0.70
CA GLY A 23 12.49 -4.41 0.69
C GLY A 23 11.35 -4.72 1.67
N ASP A 24 11.71 -5.09 2.89
CA ASP A 24 10.73 -5.42 3.95
C ASP A 24 9.76 -4.28 4.18
N LYS A 25 10.28 -3.04 4.26
CA LYS A 25 9.43 -1.88 4.54
C LYS A 25 8.43 -1.58 3.43
N GLN A 26 8.80 -1.82 2.17
CA GLN A 26 7.90 -1.65 1.03
C GLN A 26 6.75 -2.65 1.12
N ALA A 27 7.07 -3.93 1.35
CA ALA A 27 6.08 -4.98 1.48
C ALA A 27 5.15 -4.78 2.70
N GLU A 28 5.69 -4.35 3.84
CA GLU A 28 4.89 -3.98 5.03
C GLU A 28 3.87 -2.89 4.71
N ILE A 29 4.29 -1.83 4.02
CA ILE A 29 3.42 -0.71 3.65
C ILE A 29 2.30 -1.23 2.75
N ILE A 30 2.63 -1.96 1.67
CA ILE A 30 1.64 -2.49 0.74
C ILE A 30 0.59 -3.34 1.46
N LEU A 31 1.02 -4.34 2.24
CA LEU A 31 0.07 -5.21 2.95
C LEU A 31 -0.77 -4.45 3.99
N GLY A 32 -0.16 -3.55 4.76
CA GLY A 32 -0.88 -2.76 5.76
C GLY A 32 -1.95 -1.85 5.16
N TYR A 33 -1.71 -1.31 3.96
CA TYR A 33 -2.72 -0.53 3.24
C TYR A 33 -3.88 -1.40 2.75
N PHE A 34 -3.60 -2.58 2.23
CA PHE A 34 -4.64 -3.53 1.80
C PHE A 34 -5.51 -3.99 2.97
N GLU A 35 -4.88 -4.40 4.08
CA GLU A 35 -5.59 -4.75 5.32
C GLU A 35 -6.46 -3.59 5.82
N GLY A 36 -5.92 -2.38 5.84
CA GLY A 36 -6.65 -1.18 6.28
C GLY A 36 -7.79 -0.73 5.38
N HIS A 37 -7.89 -1.25 4.16
CA HIS A 37 -8.95 -0.96 3.19
C HIS A 37 -9.85 -2.17 2.88
N ASP A 38 -9.79 -3.22 3.70
CA ASP A 38 -10.56 -4.46 3.53
C ASP A 38 -10.30 -5.19 2.19
N TYR A 39 -9.08 -5.12 1.67
CA TYR A 39 -8.64 -5.87 0.49
C TYR A 39 -7.57 -6.89 0.82
N VAL A 40 -7.48 -7.93 0.01
CA VAL A 40 -6.39 -8.92 0.08
C VAL A 40 -5.76 -9.13 -1.29
N ILE A 41 -4.44 -9.35 -1.30
CA ILE A 41 -3.72 -9.73 -2.51
C ILE A 41 -3.69 -11.26 -2.58
N LYS A 42 -4.11 -11.82 -3.71
CA LYS A 42 -4.05 -13.25 -4.01
C LYS A 42 -3.21 -13.51 -5.27
N THR A 43 -2.74 -14.74 -5.43
CA THR A 43 -2.00 -15.16 -6.63
C THR A 43 -2.40 -16.57 -7.09
N ASP A 44 -2.30 -16.83 -8.38
CA ASP A 44 -2.34 -18.18 -8.97
C ASP A 44 -0.94 -18.70 -9.40
N LYS A 45 0.13 -18.06 -8.90
CA LYS A 45 1.55 -18.24 -9.25
C LYS A 45 1.98 -17.64 -10.60
N LYS A 46 1.06 -17.04 -11.35
CA LYS A 46 1.38 -16.37 -12.63
C LYS A 46 0.86 -14.94 -12.68
N THR A 47 -0.13 -14.64 -11.86
CA THR A 47 -0.85 -13.37 -11.88
C THR A 47 -1.20 -12.97 -10.45
N LEU A 48 -1.25 -11.67 -10.21
CA LEU A 48 -1.74 -11.09 -8.96
C LEU A 48 -3.21 -10.70 -9.13
N PHE A 49 -3.93 -10.83 -8.03
CA PHE A 49 -5.33 -10.50 -7.95
C PHE A 49 -5.56 -9.68 -6.69
N VAL A 50 -6.35 -8.64 -6.80
CA VAL A 50 -6.92 -7.91 -5.67
C VAL A 50 -8.33 -8.45 -5.47
N VAL A 51 -8.68 -8.77 -4.23
CA VAL A 51 -10.00 -9.29 -3.87
C VAL A 51 -10.52 -8.50 -2.69
N ASP A 52 -11.77 -8.03 -2.79
CA ASP A 52 -12.49 -7.43 -1.67
C ASP A 52 -12.74 -8.52 -0.60
N PHE A 53 -12.37 -8.23 0.64
CA PHE A 53 -12.55 -9.17 1.76
C PHE A 53 -14.03 -9.36 2.13
N GLN A 54 -14.87 -8.34 1.90
CA GLN A 54 -16.30 -8.37 2.19
C GLN A 54 -17.13 -8.98 1.05
N ASP A 55 -16.66 -8.86 -0.20
CA ASP A 55 -17.27 -9.52 -1.37
C ASP A 55 -16.23 -10.27 -2.20
N GLU A 56 -16.02 -11.55 -1.87
CA GLU A 56 -15.05 -12.40 -2.58
C GLU A 56 -15.37 -12.64 -4.07
N THR A 57 -16.49 -12.13 -4.59
CA THR A 57 -16.81 -12.16 -6.02
C THR A 57 -16.23 -10.98 -6.80
N ASP A 58 -15.82 -9.91 -6.11
CA ASP A 58 -15.17 -8.75 -6.72
C ASP A 58 -13.65 -8.98 -6.78
N ILE A 59 -13.18 -9.38 -7.97
CA ILE A 59 -11.81 -9.82 -8.21
C ILE A 59 -11.23 -9.02 -9.38
N TRP A 60 -10.19 -8.24 -9.10
CA TRP A 60 -9.43 -7.54 -10.12
C TRP A 60 -8.12 -8.24 -10.38
N LYS A 61 -7.82 -8.49 -11.66
CA LYS A 61 -6.48 -8.91 -12.08
C LYS A 61 -5.62 -7.67 -12.22
N GLU A 62 -4.48 -7.64 -11.53
CA GLU A 62 -3.57 -6.48 -11.52
C GLU A 62 -2.12 -6.92 -11.64
N ASP A 63 -1.27 -6.03 -12.18
CA ASP A 63 0.18 -6.11 -12.00
C ASP A 63 0.61 -5.42 -10.69
N PHE A 64 1.87 -5.64 -10.28
CA PHE A 64 2.35 -5.10 -9.02
C PHE A 64 2.43 -3.57 -9.03
N ARG A 65 2.61 -2.93 -10.19
CA ARG A 65 2.62 -1.46 -10.28
C ARG A 65 1.21 -0.90 -10.08
N GLU A 66 0.18 -1.54 -10.62
CA GLU A 66 -1.23 -1.18 -10.39
C GLU A 66 -1.57 -1.27 -8.89
N ILE A 67 -1.13 -2.34 -8.22
CA ILE A 67 -1.22 -2.50 -6.76
C ILE A 67 -0.53 -1.35 -6.01
N VAL A 68 0.70 -0.98 -6.41
CA VAL A 68 1.42 0.17 -5.83
C VAL A 68 0.67 1.48 -6.08
N GLY A 69 0.08 1.65 -7.26
CA GLY A 69 -0.73 2.81 -7.64
C GLY A 69 -1.92 3.02 -6.70
N ARG A 70 -2.67 1.95 -6.41
CA ARG A 70 -3.78 1.99 -5.42
C ARG A 70 -3.31 2.47 -4.05
N VAL A 71 -2.18 1.93 -3.58
CA VAL A 71 -1.62 2.30 -2.28
C VAL A 71 -1.16 3.75 -2.25
N ILE A 72 -0.62 4.28 -3.35
CA ILE A 72 -0.28 5.70 -3.50
C ILE A 72 -1.55 6.56 -3.41
N GLU A 73 -2.61 6.19 -4.13
CA GLU A 73 -3.89 6.90 -4.10
C GLU A 73 -4.48 6.95 -2.68
N TRP A 74 -4.56 5.80 -2.00
CA TRP A 74 -5.03 5.72 -0.62
C TRP A 74 -4.17 6.54 0.34
N ASN A 75 -2.84 6.49 0.22
CA ASN A 75 -1.94 7.29 1.02
C ASN A 75 -2.18 8.81 0.82
N ASN A 76 -2.40 9.23 -0.43
CA ASN A 76 -2.67 10.63 -0.76
C ASN A 76 -4.02 11.11 -0.20
N ASP A 77 -5.05 10.26 -0.25
CA ASP A 77 -6.36 10.55 0.33
C ASP A 77 -6.27 10.68 1.85
N LEU A 78 -5.57 9.75 2.53
CA LEU A 78 -5.33 9.84 3.96
C LEU A 78 -4.51 11.08 4.35
N ILE A 79 -3.53 11.51 3.54
CA ILE A 79 -2.80 12.76 3.76
C ILE A 79 -3.76 13.95 3.68
N LYS A 80 -4.63 13.99 2.68
CA LYS A 80 -5.62 15.07 2.50
C LYS A 80 -6.56 15.14 3.70
N GLU A 81 -7.14 14.02 4.11
CA GLU A 81 -8.02 13.96 5.29
C GLU A 81 -7.30 14.35 6.58
N THR A 82 -6.05 13.90 6.75
CA THR A 82 -5.26 14.19 7.95
C THR A 82 -4.88 15.67 8.03
N LYS A 83 -4.65 16.35 6.89
CA LYS A 83 -4.47 17.81 6.86
C LYS A 83 -5.72 18.53 7.36
N ASP A 84 -6.91 18.13 6.91
CA ASP A 84 -8.16 18.74 7.35
C ASP A 84 -8.39 18.54 8.85
N LYS A 85 -8.04 17.36 9.38
CA LYS A 85 -8.06 17.08 10.82
C LYS A 85 -7.07 17.98 11.59
N LEU A 86 -5.84 18.18 11.11
CA LEU A 86 -4.87 19.07 11.76
C LEU A 86 -5.42 20.49 11.95
N TYR A 87 -6.05 21.05 10.92
CA TYR A 87 -6.68 22.37 11.02
C TYR A 87 -7.82 22.41 12.05
N LYS A 88 -8.63 21.34 12.12
CA LYS A 88 -9.74 21.23 13.08
C LYS A 88 -9.28 21.18 14.53
N TYR A 89 -8.14 20.55 14.81
CA TYR A 89 -7.62 20.36 16.17
C TYR A 89 -6.53 21.36 16.58
N LEU A 90 -6.38 22.47 15.83
CA LEU A 90 -5.50 23.57 16.22
C LEU A 90 -5.89 24.09 17.62
N GLY A 91 -5.03 23.85 18.62
CA GLY A 91 -5.27 24.22 20.03
C GLY A 91 -5.61 23.05 20.97
N GLN A 92 -5.85 21.84 20.44
CA GLN A 92 -5.99 20.62 21.25
C GLN A 92 -4.67 19.85 21.23
N HIS A 93 -3.77 20.19 22.15
CA HIS A 93 -2.37 19.77 22.10
C HIS A 93 -2.17 18.26 21.94
N GLU A 94 -2.92 17.42 22.65
CA GLU A 94 -2.78 15.95 22.54
C GLU A 94 -3.26 15.41 21.19
N GLU A 95 -4.47 15.76 20.76
CA GLU A 95 -5.01 15.30 19.48
C GLU A 95 -4.19 15.82 18.29
N PHE A 96 -3.77 17.08 18.36
CA PHE A 96 -2.85 17.65 17.38
C PHE A 96 -1.53 16.86 17.31
N THR A 97 -0.96 16.49 18.45
CA THR A 97 0.29 15.71 18.48
C THR A 97 0.13 14.33 17.86
N LYS A 98 -0.97 13.63 18.16
CA LYS A 98 -1.27 12.30 17.59
C LYS A 98 -1.44 12.39 16.07
N ILE A 99 -2.25 13.33 15.60
CA ILE A 99 -2.52 13.53 14.17
C ILE A 99 -1.23 13.93 13.44
N ASN A 100 -0.39 14.77 14.04
CA ASN A 100 0.87 15.18 13.44
C ASN A 100 1.88 14.03 13.33
N ARG A 101 1.91 13.10 14.29
CA ARG A 101 2.72 11.87 14.19
C ARG A 101 2.24 11.00 13.03
N TYR A 102 0.93 10.78 12.94
CA TYR A 102 0.34 10.01 11.85
C TYR A 102 0.61 10.66 10.47
N MET A 103 0.51 11.99 10.38
CA MET A 103 0.92 12.74 9.17
C MET A 103 2.38 12.48 8.79
N ALA A 104 3.30 12.43 9.76
CA ALA A 104 4.70 12.14 9.49
C ALA A 104 4.91 10.72 8.96
N GLU A 105 4.16 9.73 9.48
CA GLU A 105 4.15 8.36 8.96
C GLU A 105 3.64 8.30 7.52
N LEU A 106 2.52 8.95 7.22
CA LEU A 106 1.98 9.03 5.85
C LEU A 106 2.96 9.68 4.87
N ARG A 107 3.69 10.72 5.29
CA ARG A 107 4.73 11.35 4.45
C ARG A 107 5.95 10.46 4.27
N SER A 108 6.31 9.67 5.28
CA SER A 108 7.35 8.66 5.15
C SER A 108 6.94 7.59 4.15
N ASN A 109 5.68 7.13 4.22
CA ASN A 109 5.13 6.15 3.29
C ASN A 109 5.08 6.71 1.86
N GLU A 110 4.61 7.94 1.66
CA GLU A 110 4.61 8.66 0.37
C GLU A 110 5.99 8.62 -0.30
N ASN A 111 7.05 8.95 0.45
CA ASN A 111 8.41 8.92 -0.10
C ASN A 111 8.85 7.50 -0.50
N ILE A 112 8.56 6.49 0.33
CA ILE A 112 8.91 5.10 0.01
C ILE A 112 8.15 4.61 -1.23
N LEU A 113 6.86 4.92 -1.32
CA LEU A 113 6.00 4.54 -2.44
C LEU A 113 6.40 5.24 -3.75
N ASN A 114 6.70 6.54 -3.71
CA ASN A 114 7.15 7.27 -4.89
C ASN A 114 8.50 6.73 -5.43
N ASN A 115 9.42 6.38 -4.54
CA ASN A 115 10.69 5.75 -4.94
C ASN A 115 10.45 4.35 -5.53
N LEU A 116 9.48 3.60 -4.98
CA LEU A 116 9.11 2.29 -5.51
C LEU A 116 8.45 2.40 -6.90
N ASP A 117 7.48 3.30 -7.09
CA ASP A 117 6.84 3.50 -8.40
C ASP A 117 7.85 3.95 -9.47
N TYR A 118 8.75 4.89 -9.12
CA TYR A 118 9.83 5.29 -10.02
C TYR A 118 10.74 4.10 -10.40
N TYR A 119 11.11 3.27 -9.43
CA TYR A 119 11.89 2.06 -9.68
C TYR A 119 11.15 1.09 -10.62
N LEU A 120 9.85 0.89 -10.43
CA LEU A 120 9.03 0.03 -11.29
C LEU A 120 8.88 0.59 -12.70
N GLU A 121 8.80 1.91 -12.84
CA GLU A 121 8.68 2.58 -14.14
C GLU A 121 9.94 2.40 -15.00
N ILE A 122 11.14 2.58 -14.42
CA ILE A 122 12.40 2.53 -15.17
C ILE A 122 12.90 1.10 -15.44
N ASN A 123 12.41 0.10 -14.71
CA ASN A 123 12.80 -1.30 -14.85
C ASN A 123 11.75 -2.14 -15.59
N ARG A 124 10.82 -1.52 -16.34
CA ARG A 124 9.89 -2.26 -17.18
C ARG A 124 10.67 -2.99 -18.31
N PRO A 125 10.47 -4.31 -18.48
CA PRO A 125 11.00 -5.05 -19.62
C PRO A 125 10.36 -4.62 -20.95
#